data_AF-A0A5C7QRL9-F1
#
_entry.id   AF-A0A5C7QRL9-F1
#
_cell.length_a   1.000
_cell.length_b   1.000
_cell.length_c   1.000
_cell.angle_alpha   90.00
_cell.angle_beta   90.00
_cell.angle_gamma   90.00
#
_symmetry.space_group_name_H-M   'P 1'
#
loop_
_entity.id
_entity.type
_entity.pdbx_description
1 polymer ?
#
loop_
_entity_poly.entity_id
_entity_poly.type
_entity_poly.pdbx_seq_one_letter_code
_entity_poly.pdbx_strand_id
1 'polypeptide(L)'
;MSNRQAGFTLIELVMVIVILGILAAVAIPKYLDLKSDASAAAAQGVAGALSAGAATNFAARTANGSKGIAVADCKDVEKTLQSGLPTNGGTYGIESAAISAGESATCTLTFTPSSGDAVKVSFTGMGIK
;
A
#
# COMPACT_ATOMS: atom_id res chain seq x y z
N MET A 1 22.37 -30.74 -49.40
CA MET A 1 20.96 -30.33 -49.25
C MET A 1 20.97 -28.87 -48.86
N SER A 2 20.66 -27.95 -49.78
CA SER A 2 20.70 -26.52 -49.50
C SER A 2 19.47 -26.12 -48.69
N ASN A 3 19.67 -25.76 -47.43
CA ASN A 3 18.65 -25.13 -46.60
C ASN A 3 18.25 -23.80 -47.24
N ARG A 4 17.01 -23.70 -47.73
CA ARG A 4 16.42 -22.42 -48.12
C ARG A 4 16.20 -21.62 -46.84
N GLN A 5 17.04 -20.61 -46.59
CA GLN A 5 16.81 -19.63 -45.55
C GLN A 5 15.50 -18.88 -45.89
N ALA A 6 14.40 -19.23 -45.23
CA ALA A 6 13.17 -18.46 -45.30
C ALA A 6 13.39 -17.17 -44.48
N GLY A 7 13.65 -16.06 -45.18
CA GLY A 7 13.72 -14.75 -44.54
C GLY A 7 12.35 -14.28 -44.09
N PHE A 8 12.30 -13.56 -42.96
CA PHE A 8 11.08 -12.92 -42.46
C PHE A 8 10.66 -11.81 -43.41
N THR A 9 9.37 -11.70 -43.73
CA THR A 9 8.91 -10.65 -44.65
C THR A 9 8.78 -9.31 -43.92
N LEU A 10 9.05 -8.19 -44.60
CA LEU A 10 8.85 -6.86 -44.01
C LEU A 10 7.38 -6.63 -43.63
N ILE A 11 6.45 -7.22 -44.38
CA ILE A 11 5.02 -7.11 -44.10
C ILE A 11 4.61 -7.86 -42.83
N GLU A 12 5.21 -9.03 -42.54
CA GLU A 12 4.98 -9.71 -41.26
C GLU A 12 5.44 -8.87 -40.08
N LEU A 13 6.61 -8.23 -40.19
CA LEU A 13 7.11 -7.38 -39.11
C LEU A 13 6.20 -6.18 -38.87
N VAL A 14 5.74 -5.54 -39.95
CA VAL A 14 4.82 -4.39 -39.88
C VAL A 14 3.47 -4.81 -39.29
N MET A 15 2.92 -5.96 -39.70
CA MET A 15 1.64 -6.44 -39.17
C MET A 15 1.74 -6.73 -37.67
N VAL A 16 2.85 -7.29 -37.19
CA VAL A 16 3.07 -7.59 -35.77
C VAL A 16 3.09 -6.31 -34.93
N ILE A 17 3.84 -5.27 -35.35
CA ILE A 17 3.89 -4.01 -34.59
C ILE A 17 2.53 -3.29 -34.58
N VAL A 18 1.73 -3.42 -35.64
CA VAL A 18 0.38 -2.85 -35.70
C VAL A 18 -0.53 -3.53 -34.68
N ILE A 19 -0.51 -4.87 -34.64
CA ILE A 19 -1.30 -5.63 -33.66
C ILE A 19 -0.85 -5.31 -32.23
N LEU A 20 0.46 -5.29 -31.96
CA LEU A 20 1.00 -4.91 -30.65
C LEU A 20 0.63 -3.47 -30.27
N GLY A 21 0.60 -2.54 -31.22
CA GLY A 21 0.17 -1.16 -31.00
C GLY A 21 -1.29 -1.06 -30.55
N ILE A 22 -2.20 -1.80 -31.20
CA ILE A 22 -3.61 -1.84 -30.82
C ILE A 22 -3.78 -2.45 -29.44
N LEU A 23 -3.11 -3.59 -29.16
CA LEU A 23 -3.16 -4.24 -27.85
C LEU A 23 -2.63 -3.34 -26.74
N ALA A 24 -1.52 -2.63 -26.98
CA ALA A 24 -0.95 -1.69 -26.02
C ALA A 24 -1.90 -0.52 -25.73
N ALA A 25 -2.54 0.04 -26.76
CA ALA A 25 -3.47 1.16 -26.61
C ALA A 25 -4.65 0.85 -25.69
N VAL A 26 -5.17 -0.39 -25.72
CA VAL A 26 -6.28 -0.82 -24.84
C VAL A 26 -5.80 -1.36 -23.49
N ALA A 27 -4.62 -2.01 -23.44
CA ALA A 27 -4.13 -2.65 -22.23
C ALA A 27 -3.52 -1.65 -21.23
N ILE A 28 -2.84 -0.60 -21.71
CA ILE A 28 -2.15 0.36 -20.83
C ILE A 28 -3.12 1.08 -19.88
N PRO A 29 -4.23 1.69 -20.33
CA PRO A 29 -5.15 2.38 -19.42
C PRO A 29 -5.69 1.45 -18.33
N LYS A 30 -6.14 0.25 -18.72
CA LYS A 30 -6.65 -0.75 -17.79
C LYS A 30 -5.60 -1.21 -16.78
N TYR A 31 -4.34 -1.35 -17.21
CA TYR A 31 -3.26 -1.72 -16.29
C TYR A 31 -2.97 -0.61 -15.28
N LEU A 32 -3.05 0.66 -15.68
CA LEU A 32 -2.88 1.80 -14.77
C LEU A 32 -4.01 1.85 -13.73
N ASP A 33 -5.25 1.62 -14.15
CA ASP A 33 -6.40 1.56 -13.23
C ASP A 33 -6.24 0.44 -12.19
N LEU A 34 -5.92 -0.79 -12.65
CA LEU A 34 -5.68 -1.93 -11.76
C LEU A 34 -4.55 -1.67 -10.76
N LYS A 35 -3.52 -0.92 -11.17
CA LYS A 35 -2.41 -0.56 -10.31
C LYS A 35 -2.79 0.49 -9.25
N SER A 36 -3.65 1.44 -9.61
CA SER A 36 -4.24 2.39 -8.67
C SER A 36 -5.10 1.67 -7.63
N ASP A 37 -6.00 0.79 -8.09
CA ASP A 37 -6.87 0.00 -7.22
C ASP A 37 -6.08 -0.91 -6.28
N ALA A 38 -5.03 -1.56 -6.78
CA ALA A 38 -4.13 -2.38 -5.96
C ALA A 38 -3.42 -1.55 -4.88
N SER A 39 -3.01 -0.32 -5.21
CA SER A 39 -2.37 0.59 -4.26
C SER A 39 -3.35 1.03 -3.17
N ALA A 40 -4.60 1.32 -3.53
CA ALA A 40 -5.65 1.64 -2.58
C ALA A 40 -6.00 0.47 -1.66
N ALA A 41 -6.15 -0.74 -2.21
CA ALA A 41 -6.42 -1.94 -1.45
C ALA A 41 -5.28 -2.28 -0.47
N ALA A 42 -4.03 -2.13 -0.89
CA ALA A 42 -2.87 -2.33 -0.02
C ALA A 42 -2.84 -1.32 1.14
N ALA A 43 -3.04 -0.03 0.84
CA ALA A 43 -3.13 1.01 1.86
C ALA A 43 -4.26 0.76 2.86
N GLN A 44 -5.42 0.30 2.38
CA GLN A 44 -6.57 -0.02 3.23
C GLN A 44 -6.34 -1.26 4.10
N GLY A 45 -5.64 -2.27 3.58
CA GLY A 45 -5.22 -3.44 4.36
C GLY A 45 -4.28 -3.07 5.51
N VAL A 46 -3.29 -2.20 5.25
CA VAL A 46 -2.38 -1.70 6.29
C VAL A 46 -3.10 -0.82 7.31
N ALA A 47 -3.98 0.07 6.86
CA ALA A 47 -4.84 0.87 7.73
C ALA A 47 -5.68 0.00 8.68
N GLY A 48 -6.28 -1.09 8.16
CA GLY A 48 -7.00 -2.06 8.98
C GLY A 48 -6.11 -2.76 10.01
N ALA A 49 -4.90 -3.15 9.62
CA ALA A 49 -3.93 -3.75 10.53
C ALA A 49 -3.51 -2.77 11.64
N LEU A 50 -3.32 -1.49 11.32
CA LEU A 50 -2.99 -0.44 12.31
C LEU A 50 -4.11 -0.25 13.32
N SER A 51 -5.37 -0.20 12.89
CA SER A 51 -6.52 -0.10 13.80
C SER A 51 -6.66 -1.33 14.70
N ALA A 52 -6.46 -2.54 14.15
CA ALA A 52 -6.46 -3.76 14.94
C ALA A 52 -5.28 -3.81 15.94
N GLY A 53 -4.09 -3.35 15.51
CA GLY A 53 -2.91 -3.20 16.36
C GLY A 53 -3.15 -2.21 17.50
N ALA A 54 -3.73 -1.05 17.21
CA ALA A 54 -4.12 -0.06 18.23
C ALA A 54 -5.13 -0.64 19.23
N ALA A 55 -6.15 -1.38 18.75
CA ALA A 55 -7.14 -2.07 19.58
C ALA A 55 -6.55 -3.07 20.56
N THR A 56 -5.72 -3.98 20.03
CA THR A 56 -5.08 -5.02 20.84
C THR A 56 -4.06 -4.44 21.81
N ASN A 57 -3.31 -3.42 21.37
CA ASN A 57 -2.33 -2.73 22.20
C ASN A 57 -2.97 -2.00 23.39
N PHE A 58 -4.02 -1.23 23.11
CA PHE A 58 -4.79 -0.53 24.13
C PHE A 58 -5.35 -1.52 25.15
N ALA A 59 -6.04 -2.58 24.70
CA ALA A 59 -6.60 -3.59 25.60
C ALA A 59 -5.52 -4.27 26.47
N ALA A 60 -4.38 -4.63 25.88
CA ALA A 60 -3.28 -5.25 26.61
C ALA A 60 -2.66 -4.31 27.66
N ARG A 61 -2.50 -3.03 27.32
CA ARG A 61 -1.87 -2.03 28.18
C ARG A 61 -2.81 -1.51 29.26
N THR A 62 -4.12 -1.41 28.98
CA THR A 62 -5.15 -1.14 29.99
C THR A 62 -5.20 -2.25 31.04
N ALA A 63 -5.01 -3.51 30.63
CA ALA A 63 -4.96 -4.63 31.57
C ALA A 63 -3.65 -4.66 32.38
N ASN A 64 -2.53 -4.25 31.79
CA ASN A 64 -1.24 -4.15 32.47
C ASN A 64 -0.35 -3.13 31.74
N GLY A 65 0.00 -2.02 32.41
CA GLY A 65 0.78 -0.93 31.82
C GLY A 65 2.18 -1.32 31.31
N SER A 66 2.70 -2.48 31.71
CA SER A 66 3.97 -3.04 31.20
C SER A 66 3.80 -3.88 29.94
N LYS A 67 2.57 -4.17 29.52
CA LYS A 67 2.25 -4.84 28.25
C LYS A 67 1.90 -3.79 27.19
N GLY A 68 2.22 -4.08 25.93
CA GLY A 68 1.99 -3.13 24.83
C GLY A 68 2.92 -1.92 24.87
N ILE A 69 2.51 -0.82 24.23
CA ILE A 69 3.33 0.39 24.07
C ILE A 69 2.51 1.64 24.41
N ALA A 70 3.17 2.70 24.86
CA ALA A 70 2.50 3.99 25.01
C ALA A 70 2.21 4.55 23.61
N VAL A 71 1.02 5.08 23.43
CA VAL A 71 0.59 5.75 22.20
C VAL A 71 0.11 7.14 22.60
N ALA A 72 0.87 8.17 22.22
CA ALA A 72 0.51 9.57 22.42
C ALA A 72 0.30 10.32 21.10
N ASP A 73 0.78 9.75 20.00
CA ASP A 73 0.62 10.28 18.65
C ASP A 73 0.24 9.16 17.67
N CYS A 74 -0.47 9.50 16.59
CA CYS A 74 -0.75 8.58 15.49
C CYS A 74 0.49 7.85 14.97
N LYS A 75 1.67 8.48 14.97
CA LYS A 75 2.94 7.84 14.60
C LYS A 75 3.37 6.73 15.55
N ASP A 76 2.98 6.76 16.82
CA ASP A 76 3.29 5.68 17.74
C ASP A 76 2.53 4.39 17.41
N VAL A 77 1.42 4.49 16.68
CA VAL A 77 0.60 3.32 16.29
C VAL A 77 1.40 2.35 15.40
N GLU A 78 2.36 2.84 14.61
CA GLU A 78 3.26 1.97 13.82
C GLU A 78 3.98 0.95 14.72
N LYS A 79 4.38 1.36 15.94
CA LYS A 79 5.10 0.51 16.88
C LYS A 79 4.20 -0.56 17.53
N THR A 80 2.88 -0.48 17.33
CA THR A 80 1.95 -1.55 17.74
C THR A 80 2.04 -2.78 16.83
N LEU A 81 2.57 -2.62 15.62
CA LEU A 81 2.82 -3.71 14.68
C LEU A 81 4.19 -4.33 14.97
N GLN A 82 4.24 -5.64 15.26
CA GLN A 82 5.48 -6.34 15.65
C GLN A 82 6.61 -6.22 14.61
N SER A 83 6.27 -6.17 13.33
CA SER A 83 7.23 -6.04 12.22
C SER A 83 7.31 -4.62 11.65
N GLY A 84 6.62 -3.65 12.25
CA GLY A 84 6.46 -2.31 11.71
C GLY A 84 5.60 -2.26 10.44
N LEU A 85 5.70 -1.13 9.72
CA LEU A 85 5.01 -0.93 8.44
C LEU A 85 5.69 -1.75 7.32
N PRO A 86 4.92 -2.33 6.39
CA PRO A 86 5.49 -3.05 5.26
C PRO A 86 6.28 -2.10 4.35
N THR A 87 7.33 -2.61 3.71
CA THR A 87 8.18 -1.86 2.76
C THR A 87 8.07 -2.36 1.33
N ASN A 88 7.24 -3.39 1.11
CA ASN A 88 7.06 -3.99 -0.20
C ASN A 88 6.12 -3.13 -1.04
N GLY A 89 6.55 -2.82 -2.27
CA GLY A 89 5.73 -2.09 -3.26
C GLY A 89 5.70 -0.56 -3.10
N GLY A 90 6.21 -0.02 -1.99
CA GLY A 90 6.26 1.42 -1.72
C GLY A 90 6.58 1.72 -0.25
N THR A 91 6.49 3.00 0.11
CA THR A 91 6.68 3.46 1.49
C THR A 91 5.35 3.81 2.13
N TYR A 92 5.23 3.55 3.42
CA TYR A 92 4.08 3.95 4.23
C TYR A 92 4.53 4.98 5.25
N GLY A 93 3.77 6.06 5.38
CA GLY A 93 4.01 7.10 6.36
C GLY A 93 2.73 7.43 7.11
N ILE A 94 2.83 7.60 8.42
CA ILE A 94 1.71 8.05 9.26
C ILE A 94 1.91 9.54 9.57
N GLU A 95 0.87 10.33 9.35
CA GLU A 95 0.88 11.74 9.72
C GLU A 95 0.76 11.90 11.23
N SER A 96 1.55 12.81 11.81
CA SER A 96 1.54 13.05 13.25
C SER A 96 0.24 13.75 13.63
N ALA A 97 -0.42 13.20 14.64
CA ALA A 97 -1.58 13.81 15.27
C ALA A 97 -1.66 13.29 16.71
N ALA A 98 -1.72 14.21 17.67
CA ALA A 98 -1.77 13.87 19.07
C ALA A 98 -3.05 13.11 19.42
N ILE A 99 -2.92 12.08 20.27
CA ILE A 99 -4.03 11.29 20.78
C ILE A 99 -4.00 11.33 22.31
N SER A 100 -5.07 11.86 22.90
CA SER A 100 -5.22 11.88 24.36
C SER A 100 -5.35 10.46 24.91
N ALA A 101 -4.78 10.21 26.07
CA ALA A 101 -4.89 8.90 26.72
C ALA A 101 -6.35 8.58 27.06
N GLY A 102 -6.80 7.37 26.67
CA GLY A 102 -8.19 6.94 26.80
C GLY A 102 -9.09 7.33 25.64
N GLU A 103 -8.61 8.14 24.69
CA GLU A 103 -9.37 8.61 23.53
C GLU A 103 -8.97 7.88 22.25
N SER A 104 -9.90 7.86 21.29
CA SER A 104 -9.62 7.44 19.91
C SER A 104 -9.47 8.65 19.00
N ALA A 105 -8.59 8.58 18.02
CA ALA A 105 -8.41 9.63 17.01
C ALA A 105 -8.38 9.04 15.60
N THR A 106 -8.81 9.83 14.62
CA THR A 106 -8.66 9.51 13.21
C THR A 106 -7.26 9.88 12.76
N CYS A 107 -6.44 8.88 12.44
CA CYS A 107 -5.10 9.01 11.93
C CYS A 107 -5.08 8.84 10.41
N THR A 108 -4.09 9.46 9.75
CA THR A 108 -3.93 9.37 8.30
C THR A 108 -2.67 8.58 7.96
N LEU A 109 -2.85 7.51 7.19
CA LEU A 109 -1.79 6.75 6.55
C LEU A 109 -1.65 7.22 5.10
N THR A 110 -0.42 7.50 4.67
CA THR A 110 -0.08 7.75 3.27
C THR A 110 0.76 6.59 2.77
N PHE A 111 0.27 5.88 1.75
CA PHE A 111 1.04 4.92 0.98
C PHE A 111 1.58 5.61 -0.28
N THR A 112 2.89 5.59 -0.47
CA THR A 112 3.57 6.11 -1.66
C THR A 112 4.14 4.93 -2.44
N PRO A 113 3.47 4.45 -3.49
CA PRO A 113 3.96 3.32 -4.27
C PRO A 113 5.25 3.68 -5.02
N SER A 114 6.06 2.66 -5.34
CA SER A 114 7.31 2.81 -6.14
C SER A 114 7.08 3.38 -7.55
N SER A 115 5.83 3.41 -8.00
CA SER A 115 5.37 4.08 -9.21
C SER A 115 3.87 4.35 -9.07
N GLY A 116 3.36 5.44 -9.65
CA GLY A 116 1.97 5.86 -9.49
C GLY A 116 1.78 6.87 -8.36
N ASP A 117 0.53 7.26 -8.11
CA ASP A 117 0.21 8.32 -7.15
C ASP A 117 0.11 7.81 -5.71
N ALA A 118 0.40 8.70 -4.77
CA ALA A 118 0.26 8.40 -3.35
C ALA A 118 -1.22 8.26 -2.96
N VAL A 119 -1.53 7.26 -2.15
CA VAL A 119 -2.88 6.99 -1.63
C VAL A 119 -2.94 7.33 -0.15
N LYS A 120 -3.94 8.12 0.25
CA LYS A 120 -4.21 8.45 1.65
C LYS A 120 -5.41 7.66 2.16
N VAL A 121 -5.27 7.02 3.31
CA VAL A 121 -6.33 6.24 3.97
C VAL A 121 -6.36 6.60 5.45
N SER A 122 -7.56 6.72 6.01
CA SER A 122 -7.74 6.97 7.44
C SER A 122 -7.86 5.67 8.23
N PHE A 123 -7.32 5.65 9.44
CA PHE A 123 -7.45 4.55 10.40
C PHE A 123 -7.68 5.11 11.81
N THR A 124 -8.22 4.31 12.71
CA THR A 124 -8.40 4.70 14.12
C THR A 124 -7.15 4.36 14.92
N GLY A 125 -6.55 5.36 15.56
CA GLY A 125 -5.56 5.20 16.62
C GLY A 125 -6.21 5.36 18.00
N MET A 126 -5.59 4.79 19.03
CA MET A 126 -6.07 4.91 20.41
C MET A 126 -4.94 5.28 21.36
N GLY A 127 -5.16 6.34 22.13
CA GLY A 127 -4.17 6.89 23.03
C GLY A 127 -4.12 6.12 24.34
N ILE A 128 -2.93 5.80 24.81
CA ILE A 128 -2.71 5.16 26.11
C ILE A 128 -1.31 5.51 26.64
N LYS A 129 -1.23 5.81 27.94
CA LYS A 129 0.06 6.11 28.61
C LYS A 129 0.84 4.86 28.94
#